data_AF-A0A7C5V3E6-F1
#
_entry.id   AF-A0A7C5V3E6-F1
#
_cell.length_a   1.000
_cell.length_b   1.000
_cell.length_c   1.000
_cell.angle_alpha   90.00
_cell.angle_beta   90.00
_cell.angle_gamma   90.00
#
_symmetry.space_group_name_H-M   'P 1'
#
loop_
_entity.id
_entity.type
_entity.pdbx_description
1 polymer ?
#
loop_
_entity_poly.entity_id
_entity_poly.type
_entity_poly.pdbx_seq_one_letter_code
_entity_poly.pdbx_strand_id
1 'polypeptide(L)'
;MSDYSAALPGNVLSKYRPFSSERLKPYMIRAAFYRKLRDFIAPRRRNIRCLKVAGFLALLVMAAFSSANAADADQVIVKKYEINAQLFPATHILASTAKIDYTPQTSTSQLSFELNSALRVQKVVDASGNDLTFQQDGLILKITLSNPAVQG
;
A
#
# COMPACT_ATOMS: atom_id res chain seq x y z
N MET A 1 -17.47 39.89 -40.94
CA MET A 1 -18.75 39.81 -41.65
C MET A 1 -19.42 38.52 -41.22
N SER A 2 -20.43 38.68 -40.36
CA SER A 2 -21.50 37.75 -39.99
C SER A 2 -21.22 36.56 -39.06
N ASP A 3 -21.73 36.74 -37.83
CA ASP A 3 -22.12 35.78 -36.79
C ASP A 3 -23.16 34.73 -37.25
N TYR A 4 -23.40 33.71 -36.40
CA TYR A 4 -24.68 33.12 -35.93
C TYR A 4 -24.40 31.67 -35.42
N SER A 5 -24.37 31.34 -34.13
CA SER A 5 -25.44 31.17 -33.12
C SER A 5 -26.42 30.00 -33.31
N ALA A 6 -26.74 29.35 -32.16
CA ALA A 6 -27.89 28.48 -31.83
C ALA A 6 -27.76 26.97 -32.19
N ALA A 7 -28.23 25.99 -31.40
CA ALA A 7 -28.85 25.91 -30.07
C ALA A 7 -28.97 24.43 -29.63
N LEU A 8 -28.98 24.15 -28.33
CA LEU A 8 -29.61 22.94 -27.74
C LEU A 8 -31.11 23.22 -27.52
N PRO A 9 -32.01 22.24 -27.71
CA PRO A 9 -32.67 21.54 -26.57
C PRO A 9 -32.96 20.05 -26.90
N GLY A 10 -33.08 19.08 -25.98
CA GLY A 10 -33.97 19.00 -24.82
C GLY A 10 -35.34 18.41 -25.20
N ASN A 11 -35.62 17.14 -24.86
CA ASN A 11 -36.95 16.51 -24.58
C ASN A 11 -36.88 14.96 -24.66
N VAL A 12 -37.63 14.11 -23.94
CA VAL A 12 -38.48 14.16 -22.73
C VAL A 12 -38.98 12.72 -22.44
N LEU A 13 -39.10 12.37 -21.15
CA LEU A 13 -39.99 11.39 -20.48
C LEU A 13 -40.10 9.91 -20.91
N SER A 14 -39.76 9.01 -19.98
CA SER A 14 -40.57 7.82 -19.61
C SER A 14 -40.04 7.27 -18.28
N LYS A 15 -40.78 6.80 -17.27
CA LYS A 15 -42.17 6.87 -16.80
C LYS A 15 -42.10 6.16 -15.43
N TYR A 16 -42.50 6.82 -14.34
CA TYR A 16 -42.59 6.24 -13.00
C TYR A 16 -43.65 5.12 -12.95
N ARG A 17 -43.44 4.07 -12.15
CA ARG A 17 -44.07 3.94 -10.81
C ARG A 17 -43.73 2.62 -10.06
N PRO A 18 -43.92 2.60 -8.73
CA PRO A 18 -43.30 1.69 -7.77
C PRO A 18 -44.29 0.65 -7.19
N PHE A 19 -43.78 -0.40 -6.54
CA PHE A 19 -44.53 -1.29 -5.64
C PHE A 19 -43.55 -2.29 -4.99
N SER A 20 -43.66 -2.79 -3.77
CA SER A 20 -44.25 -2.38 -2.49
C SER A 20 -43.60 -3.33 -1.49
N SER A 21 -43.46 -2.86 -0.27
CA SER A 21 -42.93 -3.54 0.90
C SER A 21 -43.64 -4.85 1.24
N GLU A 22 -42.97 -5.59 2.14
CA GLU A 22 -43.59 -6.37 3.21
C GLU A 22 -44.07 -7.80 2.85
N ARG A 23 -43.35 -8.82 3.35
CA ARG A 23 -43.75 -9.58 4.55
C ARG A 23 -43.26 -11.04 4.57
N LEU A 24 -42.62 -11.37 5.70
CA LEU A 24 -42.74 -12.60 6.52
C LEU A 24 -42.15 -13.90 5.92
N LYS A 25 -40.98 -14.39 6.36
CA LYS A 25 -40.65 -15.12 7.63
C LYS A 25 -41.41 -16.45 7.80
N PRO A 26 -40.92 -17.36 8.67
CA PRO A 26 -39.79 -18.29 8.61
C PRO A 26 -40.35 -19.75 8.65
N TYR A 27 -39.52 -20.79 8.76
CA TYR A 27 -39.72 -21.93 9.70
C TYR A 27 -38.75 -23.08 9.39
N MET A 28 -38.21 -23.61 10.48
CA MET A 28 -37.32 -24.74 10.65
C MET A 28 -37.89 -26.06 10.09
N ILE A 29 -37.02 -27.03 9.79
CA ILE A 29 -37.09 -28.48 10.14
C ILE A 29 -35.74 -29.08 9.70
N ARG A 30 -34.79 -29.35 10.61
CA ARG A 30 -34.58 -30.58 11.39
C ARG A 30 -34.36 -31.87 10.56
N ALA A 31 -33.11 -32.36 10.68
CA ALA A 31 -32.71 -33.74 10.95
C ALA A 31 -32.94 -34.83 9.87
N ALA A 32 -31.85 -35.20 9.19
CA ALA A 32 -31.41 -36.57 8.91
C ALA A 32 -30.00 -36.40 8.33
N PHE A 33 -28.93 -37.09 8.73
CA PHE A 33 -28.72 -38.49 8.37
C PHE A 33 -27.33 -38.90 8.87
N TYR A 34 -27.16 -39.09 10.18
CA TYR A 34 -26.00 -39.82 10.70
C TYR A 34 -26.18 -41.28 10.30
N ARG A 35 -25.50 -41.73 9.25
CA ARG A 35 -25.41 -43.16 8.94
C ARG A 35 -24.02 -43.49 8.40
N LYS A 36 -23.39 -44.44 9.12
CA LYS A 36 -22.27 -45.28 8.70
C LYS A 36 -20.86 -44.80 9.04
N LEU A 37 -20.62 -44.74 10.35
CA LEU A 37 -19.34 -45.10 10.96
C LEU A 37 -19.01 -46.59 10.70
N ARG A 38 -17.71 -46.90 10.58
CA ARG A 38 -17.06 -48.23 10.56
C ARG A 38 -17.28 -48.94 9.22
N ASP A 39 -16.28 -49.14 8.36
CA ASP A 39 -14.94 -49.65 8.61
C ASP A 39 -13.98 -49.13 7.51
N PHE A 40 -12.79 -48.64 7.88
CA PHE A 40 -11.54 -48.77 7.10
C PHE A 40 -10.32 -48.24 7.89
N ILE A 41 -10.34 -48.36 9.23
CA ILE A 41 -9.13 -48.19 10.04
C ILE A 41 -8.42 -49.55 10.06
N ALA A 42 -7.61 -49.78 9.03
CA ALA A 42 -6.59 -50.82 9.06
C ALA A 42 -5.22 -50.13 9.14
N PRO A 43 -4.46 -50.22 10.24
CA PRO A 43 -3.08 -49.76 10.26
C PRO A 43 -2.23 -50.75 9.45
N ARG A 44 -2.07 -50.45 8.16
CA ARG A 44 -1.14 -51.17 7.28
C ARG A 44 0.29 -50.83 7.73
N ARG A 45 0.93 -51.74 8.48
CA ARG A 45 2.38 -51.72 8.72
C ARG A 45 3.11 -51.56 7.38
N ARG A 46 3.67 -50.39 7.11
CA ARG A 46 4.61 -50.17 6.00
C ARG A 46 5.56 -49.00 6.30
N ASN A 47 6.77 -49.39 6.70
CA ASN A 47 8.06 -48.77 6.43
C ASN A 47 8.31 -47.32 6.92
N ILE A 48 8.89 -47.23 8.12
CA ILE A 48 9.43 -46.04 8.81
C ILE A 48 10.55 -45.33 8.01
N ARG A 49 11.03 -45.91 6.90
CA ARG A 49 12.10 -45.33 6.07
C ARG A 49 11.63 -44.15 5.21
N CYS A 50 10.36 -44.07 4.82
CA CYS A 50 9.82 -42.91 4.09
C CYS A 50 9.47 -41.71 4.98
N LEU A 51 9.38 -41.92 6.30
CA LEU A 51 8.99 -40.85 7.23
C LEU A 51 10.09 -39.78 7.35
N LYS A 52 11.36 -40.17 7.21
CA LYS A 52 12.50 -39.24 7.31
C LYS A 52 12.62 -38.30 6.10
N VAL A 53 12.32 -38.80 4.90
CA VAL A 53 12.39 -38.00 3.65
C VAL A 53 11.22 -37.02 3.57
N ALA A 54 10.02 -37.47 3.95
CA ALA A 54 8.85 -36.59 4.01
C ALA A 54 8.99 -35.49 5.06
N GLY A 55 9.56 -35.81 6.24
CA GLY A 55 9.84 -34.82 7.27
C GLY A 55 10.87 -33.76 6.84
N PHE A 56 11.92 -34.17 6.13
CA PHE A 56 12.95 -33.25 5.64
C PHE A 56 12.40 -32.32 4.55
N LEU A 57 11.57 -32.84 3.63
CA LEU A 57 10.92 -32.03 2.60
C LEU A 57 9.93 -31.03 3.21
N ALA A 58 9.16 -31.43 4.22
CA ALA A 58 8.24 -30.54 4.93
C ALA A 58 8.96 -29.41 5.68
N LEU A 59 10.12 -29.70 6.28
CA LEU A 59 10.97 -28.71 6.95
C LEU A 59 11.55 -27.69 5.93
N LEU A 60 11.94 -28.16 4.75
CA LEU A 60 12.51 -27.31 3.69
C LEU A 60 11.46 -26.39 3.06
N VAL A 61 10.21 -26.87 2.92
CA VAL A 61 9.06 -26.06 2.51
C VAL A 61 8.71 -25.01 3.58
N MET A 62 8.77 -25.35 4.87
CA MET A 62 8.55 -24.39 5.97
C MET A 62 9.62 -23.29 6.03
N ALA A 63 10.90 -23.62 5.78
CA ALA A 63 11.99 -22.64 5.77
C ALA A 63 11.89 -21.64 4.60
N ALA A 64 11.24 -22.02 3.49
CA ALA A 64 11.04 -21.16 2.33
C ALA A 64 9.96 -20.07 2.55
N PHE A 65 9.16 -20.14 3.62
CA PHE A 65 8.20 -19.10 4.02
C PHE A 65 8.78 -18.12 5.05
N SER A 66 10.10 -17.94 5.10
CA SER A 66 10.66 -16.77 5.79
C SER A 66 10.19 -15.52 5.05
N SER A 67 9.12 -14.93 5.57
CA SER A 67 8.49 -13.71 5.08
C SER A 67 9.55 -12.66 4.83
N ALA A 68 9.69 -12.27 3.56
CA ALA A 68 10.25 -10.97 3.23
C ALA A 68 9.45 -9.96 4.06
N ASN A 69 10.10 -9.33 5.04
CA ASN A 69 9.55 -8.16 5.68
C ASN A 69 9.41 -7.12 4.57
N ALA A 70 8.21 -7.02 3.99
CA ALA A 70 7.82 -5.84 3.26
C ALA A 70 7.94 -4.72 4.29
N ALA A 71 9.06 -3.99 4.24
CA ALA A 71 9.20 -2.74 4.96
C ALA A 71 7.98 -1.93 4.55
N ASP A 72 7.05 -1.78 5.50
CA ASP A 72 5.84 -1.00 5.35
C ASP A 72 6.26 0.31 4.70
N ALA A 73 5.74 0.59 3.51
CA ALA A 73 6.12 1.78 2.77
C ALA A 73 5.90 2.96 3.70
N ASP A 74 6.98 3.66 4.10
CA ASP A 74 6.96 4.75 5.09
C ASP A 74 5.65 5.52 5.01
N GLN A 75 4.71 5.19 5.88
CA GLN A 75 3.36 5.70 5.78
C GLN A 75 3.39 7.09 6.37
N VAL A 76 3.79 8.06 5.56
CA VAL A 76 3.97 9.45 5.97
C VAL A 76 2.98 10.29 5.20
N ILE A 77 2.12 10.99 5.93
CA ILE A 77 1.18 11.95 5.34
C ILE A 77 1.87 13.30 5.30
N VAL A 78 2.11 13.81 4.09
CA VAL A 78 2.65 15.16 3.93
C VAL A 78 1.54 16.19 4.09
N LYS A 79 1.77 17.16 4.98
CA LYS A 79 0.84 18.25 5.31
C LYS A 79 1.07 19.48 4.44
N LYS A 80 2.33 19.83 4.20
CA LYS A 80 2.69 21.05 3.47
C LYS A 80 4.03 20.87 2.75
N TYR A 81 4.10 21.46 1.56
CA TYR A 81 5.33 21.71 0.84
C TYR A 81 5.56 23.21 0.74
N GLU A 82 6.78 23.64 1.02
CA GLU A 82 7.26 24.98 0.72
C GLU A 82 8.50 24.86 -0.15
N ILE A 83 8.39 25.27 -1.41
CA ILE A 83 9.43 25.09 -2.42
C ILE A 83 9.87 26.48 -2.88
N ASN A 84 11.13 26.80 -2.61
CA ASN A 84 11.78 28.01 -3.11
C ASN A 84 12.77 27.59 -4.19
N ALA A 85 12.54 28.03 -5.42
CA ALA A 85 13.35 27.65 -6.57
C ALA A 85 13.79 28.87 -7.38
N GLN A 86 15.01 28.82 -7.88
CA GLN A 86 15.62 29.81 -8.75
C GLN A 86 16.09 29.13 -10.03
N LEU A 87 15.57 29.58 -11.17
CA LEU A 87 15.94 29.11 -12.49
C LEU A 87 16.97 30.07 -13.11
N PHE A 88 18.03 29.52 -13.67
CA PHE A 88 19.05 30.23 -14.43
C PHE A 88 19.02 29.76 -15.89
N PRO A 89 18.24 30.41 -16.78
CA PRO A 89 18.04 29.92 -18.14
C PRO A 89 19.34 29.88 -18.96
N ALA A 90 20.22 30.85 -18.77
CA ALA A 90 21.49 30.93 -19.51
C ALA A 90 22.40 29.72 -19.27
N THR A 91 22.35 29.14 -18.08
CA THR A 91 23.16 27.97 -17.68
C THR A 91 22.34 26.69 -17.57
N HIS A 92 21.02 26.76 -17.78
CA HIS A 92 20.07 25.65 -17.60
C HIS A 92 20.13 25.02 -16.19
N ILE A 93 20.42 25.83 -15.17
CA ILE A 93 20.52 25.38 -13.77
C ILE A 93 19.23 25.72 -13.02
N LEU A 94 18.75 24.80 -12.20
CA LEU A 94 17.70 25.02 -11.21
C LEU A 94 18.29 24.80 -9.81
N ALA A 95 18.35 25.87 -9.01
CA ALA A 95 18.68 25.78 -7.60
C ALA A 95 17.38 25.80 -6.79
N SER A 96 17.23 24.92 -5.81
CA SER A 96 15.98 24.82 -5.04
C SER A 96 16.23 24.40 -3.59
N THR A 97 15.35 24.86 -2.71
CA THR A 97 15.20 24.38 -1.34
C THR A 97 13.74 24.03 -1.11
N ALA A 98 13.50 22.83 -0.59
CA ALA A 98 12.17 22.36 -0.23
C ALA A 98 12.09 22.10 1.28
N LYS A 99 11.05 22.61 1.92
CA LYS A 99 10.65 22.25 3.29
C LYS A 99 9.38 21.42 3.21
N ILE A 100 9.38 20.30 3.93
CA ILE A 100 8.29 19.33 3.94
C ILE A 100 7.81 19.18 5.38
N ASP A 101 6.58 19.58 5.65
CA ASP A 101 5.93 19.32 6.93
C ASP A 101 5.11 18.03 6.79
N TYR A 102 5.33 17.05 7.65
CA TYR A 102 4.71 15.73 7.55
C TYR A 102 4.25 15.19 8.90
N THR A 103 3.35 14.20 8.85
CA THR A 103 2.91 13.41 9.99
C THR A 103 3.16 11.93 9.69
N PRO A 104 4.00 11.25 10.48
CA PRO A 104 4.16 9.80 10.37
C PRO A 104 2.88 9.08 10.84
N GLN A 105 2.46 8.05 10.11
CA GLN A 105 1.36 7.15 10.51
C GLN A 105 1.86 6.02 11.39
N THR A 106 3.14 5.67 11.29
CA THR A 106 3.81 4.65 12.09
C THR A 106 5.17 5.17 12.53
N SER A 107 5.70 4.60 13.62
CA SER A 107 7.04 4.98 14.07
C SER A 107 8.09 4.54 13.04
N THR A 108 8.83 5.49 12.47
CA THR A 108 9.84 5.20 11.44
C THR A 108 11.16 5.93 11.70
N SER A 109 12.27 5.30 11.31
CA SER A 109 13.61 5.89 11.35
C SER A 109 14.12 6.31 9.97
N GLN A 110 13.32 6.07 8.92
CA GLN A 110 13.64 6.45 7.56
C GLN A 110 12.50 7.27 6.98
N LEU A 111 12.80 8.02 5.92
CA LEU A 111 11.81 8.65 5.06
C LEU A 111 12.22 8.41 3.62
N SER A 112 11.25 8.18 2.75
CA SER A 112 11.48 8.06 1.32
C SER A 112 10.65 9.09 0.56
N PHE A 113 11.33 9.90 -0.26
CA PHE A 113 10.69 10.88 -1.14
C PHE A 113 11.07 10.60 -2.58
N GLU A 114 10.14 10.88 -3.50
CA GLU A 114 10.43 10.84 -4.92
C GLU A 114 10.85 12.22 -5.42
N LEU A 115 11.89 12.26 -6.24
CA LEU A 115 12.41 13.47 -6.86
C LEU A 115 12.90 13.19 -8.28
N ASN A 116 12.88 14.20 -9.15
CA ASN A 116 13.36 14.04 -10.52
C ASN A 116 14.88 13.74 -10.54
N SER A 117 15.32 12.73 -11.29
CA SER A 117 16.71 12.26 -11.31
C SER A 117 17.73 13.30 -11.83
N ALA A 118 17.28 14.34 -12.52
CA ALA A 118 18.11 15.48 -12.92
C ALA A 118 18.46 16.40 -11.75
N LEU A 119 17.74 16.32 -10.63
CA LEU A 119 18.04 17.07 -9.41
C LEU A 119 18.98 16.27 -8.52
N ARG A 120 20.03 16.94 -8.03
CA ARG A 120 20.98 16.38 -7.08
C ARG A 120 20.75 17.00 -5.72
N VAL A 121 20.44 16.17 -4.73
CA VAL A 121 20.31 16.63 -3.34
C VAL A 121 21.70 16.91 -2.79
N GLN A 122 21.92 18.14 -2.37
CA GLN A 122 23.22 18.55 -1.80
C GLN A 122 23.23 18.43 -0.27
N LYS A 123 22.07 18.63 0.37
CA LYS A 123 21.95 18.66 1.82
C LYS A 123 20.53 18.36 2.25
N VAL A 124 20.39 17.67 3.38
CA VAL A 124 19.12 17.48 4.08
C VAL A 124 19.34 17.85 5.54
N VAL A 125 18.42 18.62 6.11
CA VAL A 125 18.45 19.02 7.52
C VAL A 125 17.11 18.77 8.19
N ASP A 126 17.13 18.57 9.51
CA ASP A 126 15.92 18.53 10.32
C ASP A 126 15.40 19.94 10.66
N ALA A 127 14.27 20.01 11.38
CA ALA A 127 13.67 21.28 11.80
C ALA A 127 14.54 22.09 12.79
N SER A 128 15.51 21.44 13.44
CA SER A 128 16.48 22.08 14.34
C SER A 128 17.75 22.52 13.59
N GLY A 129 17.86 22.22 12.30
CA GLY A 129 19.01 22.52 11.46
C GLY A 129 20.14 21.48 11.51
N ASN A 130 19.91 20.31 12.11
CA ASN A 130 20.92 19.24 12.14
C ASN A 130 20.96 18.51 10.81
N ASP A 131 22.17 18.17 10.36
CA ASP A 131 22.39 17.45 9.12
C ASP A 131 21.89 15.99 9.24
N LEU A 132 21.11 15.56 8.26
CA LEU A 132 20.60 14.20 8.16
C LEU A 132 21.37 13.42 7.08
N THR A 133 21.59 12.13 7.35
CA THR A 133 22.19 11.23 6.35
C THR A 133 21.15 10.88 5.31
N PHE A 134 21.52 10.91 4.03
CA PHE A 134 20.62 10.56 2.93
C PHE A 134 21.34 9.76 1.84
N GLN A 135 20.55 9.01 1.08
CA GLN A 135 20.98 8.30 -0.12
C GLN A 135 19.98 8.59 -1.24
N GLN A 136 20.49 8.98 -2.41
CA GLN A 136 19.68 9.17 -3.60
C GLN A 136 19.99 8.06 -4.62
N ASP A 137 18.96 7.31 -5.00
CA ASP A 137 19.03 6.25 -6.01
C ASP A 137 17.97 6.50 -7.10
N GLY A 138 18.43 6.98 -8.25
CA GLY A 138 17.56 7.40 -9.34
C GLY A 138 16.58 8.49 -8.91
N LEU A 139 15.30 8.11 -8.81
CA LEU A 139 14.20 8.99 -8.41
C LEU A 139 13.95 8.98 -6.90
N ILE A 140 14.53 8.03 -6.15
CA ILE A 140 14.22 7.84 -4.74
C ILE A 140 15.28 8.52 -3.88
N LEU A 141 14.85 9.39 -2.98
CA LEU A 141 15.65 9.95 -1.90
C LEU A 141 15.25 9.30 -0.58
N LYS A 142 16.18 8.54 -0.01
CA LYS A 142 16.05 7.95 1.32
C LYS A 142 16.78 8.82 2.33
N ILE A 143 16.12 9.18 3.42
CA ILE A 143 16.68 9.98 4.51
C ILE A 143 16.65 9.12 5.76
N THR A 144 17.75 9.12 6.50
CA THR A 144 17.84 8.48 7.82
C THR A 144 17.64 9.54 8.88
N LEU A 145 16.63 9.36 9.73
CA LEU A 145 16.32 10.26 10.82
C LEU A 145 17.23 9.97 12.02
N SER A 146 17.77 11.01 12.66
CA SER A 146 18.60 10.84 13.86
C SER A 146 17.81 10.30 15.05
N ASN A 147 16.50 10.58 15.11
CA ASN A 147 15.55 10.00 16.05
C ASN A 147 14.32 9.54 15.28
N PRO A 148 13.72 8.38 15.62
CA PRO A 148 12.52 7.93 14.94
C PRO A 148 11.41 8.97 15.03
N ALA A 149 10.77 9.24 13.90
CA ALA A 149 9.53 9.99 13.86
C ALA A 149 8.43 9.11 14.47
N VAL A 150 7.77 9.59 15.52
CA VAL A 150 6.70 8.88 16.22
C VAL A 150 5.34 9.30 15.67
N GLN A 151 4.41 8.36 15.56
CA GLN A 151 3.05 8.59 15.06
C GLN A 151 2.38 9.81 15.72
N GLY A 152 1.82 10.73 14.92
CA GLY A 152 1.17 11.96 15.42
C GLY A 152 0.69 12.96 14.37
#